data_AF-A0A1H7KN03-F1
#
_entry.id   AF-A0A1H7KN03-F1
#
_cell.length_a   1.000
_cell.length_b   1.000
_cell.length_c   1.000
_cell.angle_alpha   90.00
_cell.angle_beta   90.00
_cell.angle_gamma   90.00
#
_symmetry.space_group_name_H-M   'P 1'
#
loop_
_entity.id
_entity.type
_entity.pdbx_description
1 polymer ?
#
loop_
_entity_poly.entity_id
_entity_poly.type
_entity_poly.pdbx_seq_one_letter_code
_entity_poly.pdbx_strand_id
1 'polypeptide(L)'
;MKKILILLVLITIFCGCESNEDIYLFDEKLPENKNSSFYLDLAYQHAPVHYQDVDRTGSHGLSGKADYITSYDFDGDLNAKNNWDNIANSSRKGNAVGYYSVVETSTHYFITYAFFHPRDWTDIWFLYRLDEHENDLEGVLTIVKKDNSTYGKALGAVTVFHSDFYSYMASNSGLTNGNEDIDGTLTTQNHNGVNRFKTSAEAKGHGIKAHAKQEPGGSDYVVYFPSKTTSEYPSDIYDRNVKYRLVNIFENGGMWDQRFNTNLFSNAKSFQKSYGNGSANAPWNWDDKNDGGNQGLLAGGIAYYPAHLVDEYFNGLGSFSKTYVYNPYLGIE
;
A
#
# COMPACT_ATOMS: atom_id res chain seq x y z
N MET A 1 1.94 -70.44 -2.55
CA MET A 1 2.40 -69.59 -3.68
C MET A 1 2.94 -68.28 -3.12
N LYS A 2 4.08 -67.85 -3.67
CA LYS A 2 4.86 -66.61 -3.42
C LYS A 2 5.76 -66.58 -2.18
N LYS A 3 7.05 -66.58 -2.51
CA LYS A 3 8.27 -66.47 -1.70
C LYS A 3 8.46 -65.01 -1.29
N ILE A 4 8.94 -64.76 -0.08
CA ILE A 4 9.51 -63.47 0.32
C ILE A 4 11.03 -63.61 0.27
N LEU A 5 11.66 -62.80 -0.56
CA LEU A 5 13.10 -62.73 -0.77
C LEU A 5 13.67 -61.69 0.22
N ILE A 6 14.52 -62.12 1.14
CA ILE A 6 15.32 -61.23 2.00
C ILE A 6 16.62 -60.95 1.25
N LEU A 7 16.86 -59.70 0.88
CA LEU A 7 18.13 -59.24 0.30
C LEU A 7 18.94 -58.56 1.42
N LEU A 8 20.05 -59.20 1.81
CA LEU A 8 21.06 -58.63 2.69
C LEU A 8 22.04 -57.83 1.83
N VAL A 9 22.22 -56.54 2.09
CA VAL A 9 23.29 -55.74 1.46
C VAL A 9 24.26 -55.29 2.54
N LEU A 10 25.50 -55.75 2.41
CA LEU A 10 26.68 -55.35 3.18
C LEU A 10 27.00 -53.87 2.92
N ILE A 11 27.20 -53.08 3.96
CA ILE A 11 27.83 -51.76 3.88
C ILE A 11 29.26 -51.89 4.37
N THR A 12 30.22 -51.72 3.47
CA THR A 12 31.66 -51.61 3.76
C THR A 12 32.00 -50.20 4.23
N ILE A 13 32.60 -50.09 5.41
CA ILE A 13 33.11 -48.84 5.99
C ILE A 13 34.50 -48.56 5.39
N PHE A 14 34.66 -47.42 4.72
CA PHE A 14 35.97 -46.84 4.44
C PHE A 14 36.27 -45.77 5.50
N CYS A 15 37.27 -46.03 6.32
CA CYS A 15 37.83 -45.07 7.27
C CYS A 15 38.97 -44.32 6.56
N GLY A 16 38.70 -43.10 6.11
CA GLY A 16 39.70 -42.16 5.59
C GLY A 16 40.05 -41.15 6.68
N CYS A 17 41.33 -41.03 6.98
CA CYS A 17 41.88 -40.09 7.94
C CYS A 17 42.54 -38.96 7.13
N GLU A 18 41.94 -37.76 7.10
CA GLU A 18 42.58 -36.55 6.57
C GLU A 18 42.32 -35.36 7.50
N SER A 19 43.30 -34.46 7.46
CA SER A 19 43.71 -33.47 8.45
C SER A 19 42.77 -32.27 8.65
N ASN A 20 42.84 -31.71 9.86
CA ASN A 20 42.28 -30.44 10.29
C ASN A 20 42.31 -29.34 9.23
N GLU A 21 41.15 -28.99 8.70
CA GLU A 21 40.87 -27.65 8.20
C GLU A 21 39.94 -26.96 9.20
N ASP A 22 40.35 -25.78 9.66
CA ASP A 22 39.53 -24.91 10.49
C ASP A 22 38.32 -24.45 9.66
N ILE A 23 37.19 -25.14 9.85
CA ILE A 23 35.91 -24.73 9.28
C ILE A 23 35.50 -23.44 10.00
N TYR A 24 35.71 -22.31 9.34
CA TYR A 24 35.02 -21.07 9.67
C TYR A 24 33.52 -21.29 9.38
N LEU A 25 32.77 -21.71 10.41
CA LEU A 25 31.33 -21.67 10.42
C LEU A 25 30.91 -20.20 10.38
N PHE A 26 30.71 -19.67 9.17
CA PHE A 26 29.83 -18.53 8.99
C PHE A 26 28.43 -19.00 9.40
N ASP A 27 28.01 -18.58 10.58
CA ASP A 27 26.62 -18.67 11.04
C ASP A 27 25.81 -17.66 10.20
N GLU A 28 25.63 -17.98 8.92
CA GLU A 28 24.68 -17.28 8.07
C GLU A 28 23.30 -17.70 8.58
N LYS A 29 22.84 -16.94 9.59
CA LYS A 29 21.53 -17.13 10.19
C LYS A 29 20.51 -16.99 9.07
N LEU A 30 20.03 -18.13 8.57
CA LEU A 30 18.96 -18.19 7.59
C LEU A 30 17.83 -17.27 8.08
N PRO A 31 17.28 -16.39 7.23
CA PRO A 31 16.28 -15.43 7.66
C PRO A 31 15.12 -16.19 8.30
N GLU A 32 14.79 -15.82 9.53
CA GLU A 32 13.64 -16.34 10.26
C GLU A 32 12.38 -16.02 9.45
N ASN A 33 11.64 -17.04 9.03
CA ASN A 33 10.38 -16.85 8.29
C ASN A 33 9.44 -15.99 9.13
N LYS A 34 9.25 -14.74 8.70
CA LYS A 34 8.36 -13.79 9.35
C LYS A 34 6.92 -14.21 9.14
N ASN A 35 6.18 -14.33 10.24
CA ASN A 35 4.77 -14.65 10.15
C ASN A 35 3.93 -13.39 9.82
N SER A 36 2.66 -13.60 9.51
CA SER A 36 1.70 -12.52 9.19
C SER A 36 1.60 -11.45 10.29
N SER A 37 1.78 -11.82 11.56
CA SER A 37 1.73 -10.87 12.69
C SER A 37 2.89 -9.87 12.66
N PHE A 38 4.09 -10.29 12.24
CA PHE A 38 5.23 -9.40 12.07
C PHE A 38 4.94 -8.33 11.02
N TYR A 39 4.42 -8.72 9.85
CA TYR A 39 4.12 -7.76 8.77
C TYR A 39 2.96 -6.83 9.11
N LEU A 40 1.97 -7.28 9.87
CA LEU A 40 0.94 -6.39 10.41
C LEU A 40 1.52 -5.37 11.40
N ASP A 41 2.40 -5.78 12.31
CA ASP A 41 3.02 -4.85 13.25
C ASP A 41 3.99 -3.87 12.56
N LEU A 42 4.73 -4.34 11.54
CA LEU A 42 5.57 -3.49 10.70
C LEU A 42 4.74 -2.44 9.96
N ALA A 43 3.64 -2.86 9.30
CA ALA A 43 2.73 -1.94 8.63
C ALA A 43 2.10 -0.98 9.66
N TYR A 44 1.64 -1.48 10.80
CA TYR A 44 1.13 -0.62 11.86
C TYR A 44 2.19 0.35 12.39
N GLN A 45 3.47 0.01 12.44
CA GLN A 45 4.52 0.94 12.89
C GLN A 45 4.69 2.11 11.92
N HIS A 46 4.58 1.87 10.61
CA HIS A 46 4.88 2.89 9.59
C HIS A 46 3.65 3.51 8.93
N ALA A 47 2.44 3.04 9.26
CA ALA A 47 1.21 3.55 8.68
C ALA A 47 1.02 5.06 8.93
N PRO A 48 0.60 5.83 7.92
CA PRO A 48 0.51 7.29 8.02
C PRO A 48 -0.64 7.75 8.91
N VAL A 49 -0.54 8.95 9.47
CA VAL A 49 -1.73 9.71 9.86
C VAL A 49 -2.22 10.43 8.60
N HIS A 50 -3.44 10.13 8.19
CA HIS A 50 -3.97 10.58 6.91
C HIS A 50 -5.05 11.65 7.10
N TYR A 51 -4.91 12.75 6.36
CA TYR A 51 -5.82 13.87 6.37
C TYR A 51 -6.65 13.84 5.09
N GLN A 52 -7.94 13.59 5.21
CA GLN A 52 -8.84 13.60 4.07
C GLN A 52 -9.53 14.94 3.98
N ASP A 53 -9.28 15.72 2.94
CA ASP A 53 -10.11 16.88 2.63
C ASP A 53 -11.51 16.43 2.20
N VAL A 54 -12.53 17.22 2.54
CA VAL A 54 -13.92 16.86 2.33
C VAL A 54 -14.69 18.04 1.75
N ASP A 55 -15.43 17.80 0.66
CA ASP A 55 -16.26 18.82 0.05
C ASP A 55 -17.76 18.51 0.24
N ARG A 56 -18.46 19.44 0.89
CA ARG A 56 -19.90 19.33 1.19
C ARG A 56 -20.81 19.78 0.05
N THR A 57 -20.24 20.36 -1.01
CA THR A 57 -20.96 20.93 -2.14
C THR A 57 -21.31 19.87 -3.18
N GLY A 58 -22.18 20.23 -4.11
CA GLY A 58 -22.64 19.33 -5.17
C GLY A 58 -23.53 18.18 -4.67
N SER A 59 -24.28 17.60 -5.60
CA SER A 59 -25.13 16.44 -5.31
C SER A 59 -24.34 15.13 -5.25
N HIS A 60 -23.16 15.06 -5.89
CA HIS A 60 -22.34 13.86 -5.93
C HIS A 60 -21.48 13.70 -4.66
N GLY A 61 -21.18 14.78 -3.95
CA GLY A 61 -20.41 14.79 -2.70
C GLY A 61 -21.13 14.28 -1.47
N LEU A 62 -22.46 14.13 -1.52
CA LEU A 62 -23.28 13.60 -0.42
C LEU A 62 -23.03 14.32 0.92
N SER A 63 -22.92 15.65 0.88
CA SER A 63 -22.56 16.48 2.04
C SER A 63 -21.22 16.07 2.68
N GLY A 64 -20.27 15.64 1.86
CA GLY A 64 -18.92 15.22 2.24
C GLY A 64 -18.74 13.73 2.44
N LYS A 65 -19.82 12.94 2.50
CA LYS A 65 -19.72 11.48 2.70
C LYS A 65 -19.02 10.77 1.55
N ALA A 66 -19.04 11.33 0.35
CA ALA A 66 -18.39 10.74 -0.83
C ALA A 66 -16.86 10.68 -0.68
N ASP A 67 -16.26 11.63 0.04
CA ASP A 67 -14.80 11.71 0.24
C ASP A 67 -14.30 10.82 1.38
N TYR A 68 -15.18 10.15 2.14
CA TYR A 68 -14.73 9.34 3.27
C TYR A 68 -13.98 8.09 2.81
N ILE A 69 -12.94 7.71 3.55
CA ILE A 69 -12.27 6.43 3.36
C ILE A 69 -13.22 5.32 3.80
N THR A 70 -13.38 4.31 2.94
CA THR A 70 -14.24 3.14 3.20
C THR A 70 -13.52 1.84 2.85
N SER A 71 -14.08 0.69 3.22
CA SER A 71 -13.69 -0.57 2.60
C SER A 71 -14.33 -0.71 1.21
N TYR A 72 -13.68 -1.36 0.24
CA TYR A 72 -14.23 -1.54 -1.11
C TYR A 72 -15.53 -2.37 -1.16
N ASP A 73 -15.80 -3.10 -0.08
CA ASP A 73 -16.94 -3.98 0.17
C ASP A 73 -17.83 -3.44 1.32
N PHE A 74 -17.86 -2.12 1.54
CA PHE A 74 -18.53 -1.50 2.69
C PHE A 74 -20.04 -1.82 2.77
N ASP A 75 -20.64 -2.21 1.66
CA ASP A 75 -22.03 -2.62 1.53
C ASP A 75 -22.23 -4.15 1.65
N GLY A 76 -21.16 -4.89 1.95
CA GLY A 76 -21.18 -6.32 2.24
C GLY A 76 -21.24 -7.20 1.00
N ASP A 77 -20.94 -6.68 -0.19
CA ASP A 77 -20.78 -7.47 -1.39
C ASP A 77 -19.45 -7.15 -2.13
N LEU A 78 -19.18 -7.87 -3.23
CA LEU A 78 -17.98 -7.69 -4.05
C LEU A 78 -18.34 -7.18 -5.46
N ASN A 79 -19.38 -6.35 -5.56
CA ASN A 79 -19.84 -5.76 -6.79
C ASN A 79 -19.45 -4.29 -6.85
N ALA A 80 -18.31 -3.98 -7.44
CA ALA A 80 -17.84 -2.60 -7.55
C ALA A 80 -18.74 -1.68 -8.40
N LYS A 81 -19.75 -2.21 -9.09
CA LYS A 81 -20.68 -1.45 -9.94
C LYS A 81 -21.89 -0.84 -9.21
N ASN A 82 -22.00 -1.00 -7.90
CA ASN A 82 -23.09 -0.42 -7.13
C ASN A 82 -22.61 0.48 -5.97
N ASN A 83 -21.29 0.62 -5.77
CA ASN A 83 -20.67 1.39 -4.69
C ASN A 83 -21.07 2.87 -4.75
N TRP A 84 -21.15 3.45 -5.96
CA TRP A 84 -21.57 4.84 -6.16
C TRP A 84 -22.94 5.08 -5.56
N ASP A 85 -23.92 4.23 -5.87
CA ASP A 85 -25.29 4.37 -5.36
C ASP A 85 -25.39 3.93 -3.90
N ASN A 86 -24.68 2.86 -3.51
CA ASN A 86 -24.77 2.30 -2.17
C ASN A 86 -24.21 3.23 -1.10
N ILE A 87 -23.19 4.05 -1.39
CA ILE A 87 -22.69 5.01 -0.40
C ILE A 87 -23.71 6.12 -0.10
N ALA A 88 -24.63 6.43 -1.03
CA ALA A 88 -25.70 7.40 -0.79
C ALA A 88 -26.75 6.89 0.22
N ASN A 89 -26.81 5.58 0.45
CA ASN A 89 -27.70 5.01 1.44
C ASN A 89 -27.21 5.33 2.86
N SER A 90 -28.01 6.06 3.63
CA SER A 90 -27.67 6.47 5.00
C SER A 90 -27.52 5.31 5.99
N SER A 91 -28.08 4.12 5.68
CA SER A 91 -27.88 2.91 6.49
C SER A 91 -26.52 2.24 6.28
N ARG A 92 -25.84 2.52 5.16
CA ARG A 92 -24.50 2.02 4.85
C ARG A 92 -23.46 2.95 5.46
N LYS A 93 -22.83 2.50 6.54
CA LYS A 93 -21.68 3.17 7.16
C LYS A 93 -20.42 2.64 6.50
N GLY A 94 -19.78 3.47 5.67
CA GLY A 94 -18.51 3.16 5.03
C GLY A 94 -17.38 3.22 6.06
N ASN A 95 -17.20 2.15 6.82
CA ASN A 95 -16.16 2.14 7.86
C ASN A 95 -14.77 2.14 7.20
N ALA A 96 -13.86 2.93 7.76
CA ALA A 96 -12.57 3.20 7.16
C ALA A 96 -11.61 2.02 7.24
N VAL A 97 -10.96 1.73 6.12
CA VAL A 97 -9.92 0.73 5.97
C VAL A 97 -8.74 1.35 5.24
N GLY A 98 -7.52 1.01 5.69
CA GLY A 98 -6.30 1.22 4.92
C GLY A 98 -5.79 -0.14 4.47
N TYR A 99 -5.87 -0.42 3.18
CA TYR A 99 -5.32 -1.64 2.62
C TYR A 99 -3.81 -1.54 2.60
N TYR A 100 -3.10 -2.61 2.94
CA TYR A 100 -1.64 -2.60 2.89
C TYR A 100 -1.06 -3.86 2.26
N SER A 101 0.14 -3.74 1.70
CA SER A 101 1.00 -4.87 1.34
C SER A 101 2.43 -4.57 1.72
N VAL A 102 3.22 -5.63 1.95
CA VAL A 102 4.65 -5.52 2.26
C VAL A 102 5.45 -6.28 1.22
N VAL A 103 6.52 -5.66 0.75
CA VAL A 103 7.61 -6.29 -0.02
C VAL A 103 8.91 -6.05 0.74
N GLU A 104 9.80 -7.03 0.74
CA GLU A 104 11.03 -7.03 1.53
C GLU A 104 12.24 -7.43 0.67
N THR A 105 13.33 -6.69 0.81
CA THR A 105 14.66 -7.07 0.35
C THR A 105 15.58 -7.26 1.55
N SER A 106 16.81 -7.74 1.38
CA SER A 106 17.73 -7.90 2.52
C SER A 106 17.98 -6.59 3.29
N THR A 107 17.81 -5.42 2.68
CA THR A 107 18.13 -4.12 3.27
C THR A 107 16.93 -3.21 3.55
N HIS A 108 15.78 -3.44 2.90
CA HIS A 108 14.62 -2.54 3.00
C HIS A 108 13.29 -3.30 3.12
N TYR A 109 12.31 -2.63 3.71
CA TYR A 109 10.89 -2.92 3.54
C TYR A 109 10.25 -1.84 2.68
N PHE A 110 9.28 -2.25 1.89
CA PHE A 110 8.47 -1.42 1.01
C PHE A 110 7.02 -1.69 1.40
N ILE A 111 6.34 -0.69 1.95
CA ILE A 111 4.99 -0.86 2.50
C ILE A 111 4.05 0.05 1.74
N THR A 112 3.17 -0.55 0.95
CA THR A 112 2.11 0.17 0.25
C THR A 112 0.92 0.29 1.17
N TYR A 113 0.33 1.48 1.26
CA TYR A 113 -0.98 1.75 1.85
C TYR A 113 -1.90 2.30 0.77
N ALA A 114 -3.15 1.82 0.72
CA ALA A 114 -4.15 2.25 -0.24
C ALA A 114 -5.47 2.59 0.48
N PHE A 115 -6.07 3.71 0.09
CA PHE A 115 -7.30 4.25 0.67
C PHE A 115 -8.38 4.33 -0.40
N PHE A 116 -9.53 3.73 -0.10
CA PHE A 116 -10.60 3.54 -1.07
C PHE A 116 -11.74 4.54 -0.82
N HIS A 117 -12.23 5.14 -1.90
CA HIS A 117 -13.39 6.03 -1.91
C HIS A 117 -14.45 5.46 -2.86
N PRO A 118 -15.75 5.43 -2.50
CA PRO A 118 -16.78 4.88 -3.38
C PRO A 118 -17.06 5.72 -4.63
N ARG A 119 -16.63 6.99 -4.64
CA ARG A 119 -16.85 7.94 -5.72
C ARG A 119 -15.62 8.80 -5.91
N ASP A 120 -15.03 8.83 -7.09
CA ASP A 120 -14.30 10.00 -7.61
C ASP A 120 -15.33 10.91 -8.26
N TRP A 121 -15.49 12.13 -7.77
CA TRP A 121 -16.63 12.96 -8.13
C TRP A 121 -16.25 14.42 -8.34
N THR A 122 -17.12 15.21 -8.95
CA THR A 122 -16.95 16.65 -9.03
C THR A 122 -18.29 17.36 -8.88
N ASP A 123 -18.28 18.65 -8.55
CA ASP A 123 -19.44 19.55 -8.55
C ASP A 123 -19.44 20.49 -9.77
N ILE A 124 -18.44 20.36 -10.65
CA ILE A 124 -18.34 21.12 -11.89
C ILE A 124 -19.07 20.36 -13.00
N TRP A 125 -20.30 20.80 -13.32
CA TRP A 125 -21.23 20.08 -14.20
C TRP A 125 -20.68 19.67 -15.57
N PHE A 126 -19.73 20.42 -16.15
CA PHE A 126 -19.14 20.08 -17.45
C PHE A 126 -17.96 19.10 -17.35
N LEU A 127 -17.44 18.85 -16.14
CA LEU A 127 -16.41 17.83 -15.87
C LEU A 127 -17.01 16.45 -15.52
N TYR A 128 -18.34 16.35 -15.32
CA TYR A 128 -19.05 15.09 -15.03
C TYR A 128 -18.82 13.97 -16.06
N ARG A 129 -18.33 14.30 -17.26
CA ARG A 129 -18.07 13.33 -18.31
C ARG A 129 -16.59 13.12 -18.60
N LEU A 130 -15.71 13.79 -17.87
CA LEU A 130 -14.28 13.75 -18.10
C LEU A 130 -13.56 12.93 -17.03
N ASP A 131 -13.81 13.22 -15.76
CA ASP A 131 -12.95 12.71 -14.68
C ASP A 131 -13.71 11.90 -13.62
N GLU A 132 -14.97 12.21 -13.31
CA GLU A 132 -15.67 11.45 -12.26
C GLU A 132 -15.88 9.97 -12.64
N HIS A 133 -15.81 9.10 -11.63
CA HIS A 133 -16.07 7.67 -11.74
C HIS A 133 -16.41 6.98 -10.43
N GLU A 134 -17.13 5.85 -10.57
CA GLU A 134 -17.36 4.94 -9.45
C GLU A 134 -16.08 4.25 -9.00
N ASN A 135 -15.93 4.20 -7.67
CA ASN A 135 -14.73 3.77 -6.96
C ASN A 135 -13.54 4.68 -7.22
N ASP A 136 -12.65 4.71 -6.26
CA ASP A 136 -11.33 5.31 -6.36
C ASP A 136 -10.40 4.64 -5.36
N LEU A 137 -9.12 4.52 -5.73
CA LEU A 137 -8.13 3.93 -4.85
C LEU A 137 -6.79 4.61 -5.11
N GLU A 138 -6.38 5.38 -4.11
CA GLU A 138 -5.13 6.14 -4.10
C GLU A 138 -4.23 5.63 -2.97
N GLY A 139 -2.94 5.96 -2.99
CA GLY A 139 -2.03 5.36 -2.02
C GLY A 139 -0.67 6.00 -1.81
N VAL A 140 0.10 5.29 -0.98
CA VAL A 140 1.42 5.68 -0.50
C VAL A 140 2.31 4.44 -0.40
N LEU A 141 3.45 4.45 -1.07
CA LEU A 141 4.55 3.53 -0.83
C LEU A 141 5.51 4.14 0.20
N THR A 142 5.61 3.55 1.39
CA THR A 142 6.60 3.92 2.40
C THR A 142 7.88 3.11 2.26
N ILE A 143 9.03 3.78 2.26
CA ILE A 143 10.35 3.21 2.09
C ILE A 143 11.02 3.11 3.45
N VAL A 144 11.30 1.90 3.93
CA VAL A 144 11.84 1.65 5.26
C VAL A 144 13.19 0.96 5.15
N LYS A 145 14.24 1.61 5.62
CA LYS A 145 15.56 1.01 5.74
C LYS A 145 15.62 0.13 6.98
N LYS A 146 16.09 -1.10 6.82
CA LYS A 146 16.38 -1.97 7.95
C LYS A 146 17.59 -1.43 8.70
N ASP A 147 17.48 -1.45 10.01
CA ASP A 147 18.57 -1.12 10.94
C ASP A 147 18.51 -2.09 12.12
N ASN A 148 19.16 -1.76 13.23
CA ASN A 148 19.18 -2.62 14.42
C ASN A 148 17.85 -2.58 15.22
N SER A 149 16.84 -1.83 14.78
CA SER A 149 15.50 -1.84 15.38
C SER A 149 14.62 -2.92 14.75
N THR A 150 13.56 -3.31 15.46
CA THR A 150 12.63 -4.37 15.02
C THR A 150 11.94 -4.05 13.69
N TYR A 151 11.58 -2.78 13.47
CA TYR A 151 10.75 -2.36 12.33
C TYR A 151 11.48 -1.44 11.35
N GLY A 152 12.78 -1.17 11.56
CA GLY A 152 13.55 -0.26 10.71
C GLY A 152 13.14 1.21 10.84
N LYS A 153 13.76 2.04 10.00
CA LYS A 153 13.56 3.49 9.95
C LYS A 153 13.03 3.90 8.58
N ALA A 154 11.89 4.59 8.55
CA ALA A 154 11.34 5.16 7.33
C ALA A 154 12.26 6.28 6.78
N LEU A 155 12.61 6.20 5.49
CA LEU A 155 13.47 7.16 4.81
C LEU A 155 12.69 8.15 3.94
N GLY A 156 11.54 7.75 3.44
CA GLY A 156 10.74 8.53 2.49
C GLY A 156 9.47 7.79 2.09
N ALA A 157 8.72 8.40 1.19
CA ALA A 157 7.53 7.80 0.59
C ALA A 157 7.32 8.29 -0.84
N VAL A 158 6.60 7.50 -1.63
CA VAL A 158 6.04 7.89 -2.93
C VAL A 158 4.53 7.86 -2.79
N THR A 159 3.82 8.93 -3.18
CA THR A 159 2.35 9.00 -3.13
C THR A 159 1.77 8.97 -4.52
N VAL A 160 0.55 8.45 -4.65
CA VAL A 160 -0.21 8.44 -5.89
C VAL A 160 -1.18 9.61 -5.90
N PHE A 161 -1.22 10.33 -7.02
CA PHE A 161 -2.11 11.44 -7.26
C PHE A 161 -2.65 11.30 -8.68
N HIS A 162 -3.78 10.61 -8.81
CA HIS A 162 -4.38 10.19 -10.07
C HIS A 162 -3.42 9.35 -10.92
N SER A 163 -2.74 9.99 -11.88
CA SER A 163 -1.84 9.37 -12.85
C SER A 163 -0.36 9.70 -12.62
N ASP A 164 -0.05 10.37 -11.52
CA ASP A 164 1.27 10.91 -11.23
C ASP A 164 1.75 10.38 -9.88
N PHE A 165 3.04 10.11 -9.76
CA PHE A 165 3.66 9.83 -8.48
C PHE A 165 4.41 11.06 -7.97
N TYR A 166 4.37 11.26 -6.66
CA TYR A 166 5.13 12.32 -5.99
C TYR A 166 6.05 11.71 -4.94
N SER A 167 7.30 12.12 -4.95
CA SER A 167 8.38 11.52 -4.19
C SER A 167 8.81 12.41 -3.02
N TYR A 168 8.92 11.85 -1.82
CA TYR A 168 9.21 12.62 -0.61
C TYR A 168 10.25 11.94 0.27
N MET A 169 11.06 12.77 0.93
CA MET A 169 12.04 12.32 1.93
C MET A 169 11.58 12.60 3.36
N ALA A 170 11.97 11.76 4.31
CA ALA A 170 11.95 12.11 5.72
C ALA A 170 13.07 13.10 6.04
N SER A 171 12.88 13.94 7.06
CA SER A 171 13.95 14.83 7.53
C SER A 171 15.19 14.04 7.93
N ASN A 172 16.37 14.45 7.43
CA ASN A 172 17.65 13.79 7.70
C ASN A 172 17.69 12.30 7.29
N SER A 173 16.94 11.90 6.25
CA SER A 173 17.00 10.53 5.71
C SER A 173 18.28 10.26 4.92
N GLY A 174 18.90 11.31 4.36
CA GLY A 174 20.03 11.20 3.45
C GLY A 174 19.63 10.91 1.99
N LEU A 175 18.33 10.80 1.70
CA LEU A 175 17.84 10.68 0.32
C LEU A 175 18.09 11.96 -0.46
N THR A 176 18.40 11.80 -1.74
CA THR A 176 18.57 12.88 -2.73
C THR A 176 17.90 12.49 -4.04
N ASN A 177 17.67 13.45 -4.94
CA ASN A 177 17.05 13.19 -6.25
C ASN A 177 17.76 12.06 -6.99
N GLY A 178 16.97 11.15 -7.55
CA GLY A 178 17.38 10.11 -8.48
C GLY A 178 17.26 10.60 -9.92
N ASN A 179 16.63 9.79 -10.75
CA ASN A 179 16.12 10.17 -12.06
C ASN A 179 14.82 11.00 -11.96
N GLU A 180 14.14 10.95 -10.80
CA GLU A 180 13.04 11.84 -10.45
C GLU A 180 13.45 12.88 -9.38
N ASP A 181 12.72 14.00 -9.35
CA ASP A 181 12.90 15.05 -8.35
C ASP A 181 12.17 14.71 -7.04
N ILE A 182 12.80 15.00 -5.90
CA ILE A 182 12.15 14.95 -4.59
C ILE A 182 11.25 16.17 -4.42
N ASP A 183 9.94 15.95 -4.38
CA ASP A 183 8.91 16.98 -4.27
C ASP A 183 8.88 17.67 -2.90
N GLY A 184 9.47 17.04 -1.89
CA GLY A 184 9.87 17.69 -0.66
C GLY A 184 9.96 16.78 0.56
N THR A 185 9.72 17.36 1.73
CA THR A 185 9.97 16.69 3.01
C THR A 185 8.68 16.34 3.74
N LEU A 186 8.56 15.09 4.18
CA LEU A 186 7.46 14.61 5.02
C LEU A 186 7.55 15.20 6.42
N THR A 187 6.40 15.61 6.96
CA THR A 187 6.24 15.93 8.39
C THR A 187 5.68 14.71 9.12
N THR A 188 5.86 14.69 10.45
CA THR A 188 5.37 13.59 11.28
C THR A 188 4.40 14.05 12.36
N GLN A 189 3.54 13.13 12.79
CA GLN A 189 2.68 13.29 13.94
C GLN A 189 2.89 12.14 14.91
N ASN A 190 3.03 12.45 16.20
CA ASN A 190 3.06 11.43 17.23
C ASN A 190 1.65 10.85 17.43
N HIS A 191 1.52 9.54 17.36
CA HIS A 191 0.30 8.81 17.69
C HIS A 191 0.70 7.53 18.45
N ASN A 192 0.27 7.43 19.70
CA ASN A 192 0.59 6.33 20.62
C ASN A 192 2.09 6.03 20.73
N GLY A 193 2.92 7.08 20.83
CA GLY A 193 4.37 6.95 20.98
C GLY A 193 5.12 6.70 19.67
N VAL A 194 4.43 6.63 18.54
CA VAL A 194 5.03 6.44 17.21
C VAL A 194 4.94 7.74 16.40
N ASN A 195 6.05 8.21 15.86
CA ASN A 195 6.06 9.34 14.92
C ASN A 195 5.76 8.82 13.51
N ARG A 196 4.58 9.14 13.00
CA ARG A 196 4.05 8.65 11.73
C ARG A 196 4.11 9.74 10.68
N PHE A 197 4.39 9.38 9.43
CA PHE A 197 4.27 10.33 8.34
C PHE A 197 2.85 10.88 8.24
N LYS A 198 2.75 12.17 7.91
CA LYS A 198 1.48 12.83 7.61
C LYS A 198 1.27 12.89 6.09
N THR A 199 0.14 12.38 5.64
CA THR A 199 -0.30 12.51 4.24
C THR A 199 -1.65 13.20 4.18
N SER A 200 -1.98 13.80 3.04
CA SER A 200 -3.32 14.31 2.78
C SER A 200 -3.81 13.91 1.40
N ALA A 201 -5.10 13.61 1.30
CA ALA A 201 -5.83 13.52 0.04
C ALA A 201 -6.63 14.81 -0.18
N GLU A 202 -6.77 15.22 -1.45
CA GLU A 202 -7.77 16.22 -1.81
C GLU A 202 -9.20 15.64 -1.68
N ALA A 203 -10.20 16.51 -1.61
CA ALA A 203 -11.58 16.10 -1.82
C ALA A 203 -11.75 15.73 -3.30
N LYS A 204 -12.84 15.05 -3.64
CA LYS A 204 -13.26 14.77 -5.02
C LYS A 204 -12.44 13.72 -5.76
N GLY A 205 -11.21 14.04 -6.15
CA GLY A 205 -10.34 13.14 -6.92
C GLY A 205 -9.32 12.38 -6.05
N HIS A 206 -9.30 12.64 -4.74
CA HIS A 206 -8.55 11.93 -3.69
C HIS A 206 -7.03 11.79 -3.87
N GLY A 207 -6.43 12.47 -4.83
CA GLY A 207 -4.99 12.42 -5.05
C GLY A 207 -4.20 12.73 -3.77
N ILE A 208 -3.24 11.88 -3.44
CA ILE A 208 -2.51 11.92 -2.17
C ILE A 208 -1.16 12.63 -2.35
N LYS A 209 -0.84 13.51 -1.40
CA LYS A 209 0.49 14.13 -1.25
C LYS A 209 0.96 14.08 0.20
N ALA A 210 2.24 14.41 0.41
CA ALA A 210 2.72 14.74 1.75
C ALA A 210 1.91 15.91 2.32
N HIS A 211 1.51 15.82 3.59
CA HIS A 211 0.68 16.86 4.21
C HIS A 211 1.33 18.25 4.19
N ALA A 212 2.67 18.30 4.30
CA ALA A 212 3.42 19.57 4.21
C ALA A 212 3.41 20.21 2.81
N LYS A 213 2.89 19.52 1.80
CA LYS A 213 2.76 19.99 0.41
C LYS A 213 1.33 20.20 -0.01
N GLN A 214 0.40 19.47 0.59
CA GLN A 214 -1.03 19.64 0.41
C GLN A 214 -1.70 19.45 1.77
N GLU A 215 -2.13 20.54 2.38
CA GLU A 215 -3.04 20.49 3.52
C GLU A 215 -4.48 20.44 3.00
N PRO A 216 -5.42 19.83 3.75
CA PRO A 216 -6.83 19.90 3.39
C PRO A 216 -7.31 21.35 3.26
N GLY A 217 -8.21 21.60 2.31
CA GLY A 217 -8.85 22.88 2.14
C GLY A 217 -9.73 23.26 3.33
N GLY A 218 -9.65 24.52 3.76
CA GLY A 218 -10.61 25.07 4.73
C GLY A 218 -10.62 24.34 6.08
N SER A 219 -11.80 23.91 6.51
CA SER A 219 -12.01 23.29 7.84
C SER A 219 -12.74 21.96 7.79
N ASP A 220 -13.25 21.58 6.63
CA ASP A 220 -13.93 20.34 6.32
C ASP A 220 -12.92 19.29 5.90
N TYR A 221 -12.40 18.58 6.90
CA TYR A 221 -11.49 17.48 6.67
C TYR A 221 -11.63 16.46 7.79
N VAL A 222 -11.27 15.21 7.54
CA VAL A 222 -11.26 14.14 8.53
C VAL A 222 -9.82 13.69 8.78
N VAL A 223 -9.48 13.36 10.02
CA VAL A 223 -8.15 12.82 10.35
C VAL A 223 -8.25 11.36 10.75
N TYR A 224 -7.56 10.53 9.99
CA TYR A 224 -7.56 9.08 10.08
C TYR A 224 -6.27 8.57 10.73
N PHE A 225 -6.41 7.73 11.75
CA PHE A 225 -5.34 7.08 12.49
C PHE A 225 -5.35 5.57 12.28
N PRO A 226 -4.18 4.94 12.10
CA PRO A 226 -4.12 3.50 11.87
C PRO A 226 -4.58 2.74 13.11
N SER A 227 -5.21 1.60 12.89
CA SER A 227 -5.57 0.61 13.89
C SER A 227 -5.38 -0.80 13.35
N LYS A 228 -4.93 -1.72 14.20
CA LYS A 228 -4.84 -3.14 13.83
C LYS A 228 -6.18 -3.85 13.84
N THR A 229 -7.19 -3.30 14.53
CA THR A 229 -8.43 -4.04 14.84
C THR A 229 -9.69 -3.23 14.66
N THR A 230 -9.61 -1.90 14.71
CA THR A 230 -10.80 -1.02 14.75
C THR A 230 -10.98 -0.31 13.43
N SER A 231 -12.19 -0.40 12.88
CA SER A 231 -12.63 0.34 11.70
C SER A 231 -13.77 1.25 12.14
N GLU A 232 -13.61 2.55 12.01
CA GLU A 232 -14.58 3.57 12.40
C GLU A 232 -15.13 4.29 11.16
N TYR A 233 -16.31 4.88 11.31
CA TYR A 233 -16.91 5.79 10.34
C TYR A 233 -16.90 7.20 10.96
N PRO A 234 -16.54 8.27 10.21
CA PRO A 234 -16.49 9.62 10.75
C PRO A 234 -17.83 10.05 11.37
N SER A 235 -17.82 10.71 12.53
CA SER A 235 -19.07 11.25 13.10
C SER A 235 -19.66 12.36 12.24
N ASP A 236 -18.80 13.15 11.61
CA ASP A 236 -19.09 14.22 10.67
C ASP A 236 -17.83 14.59 9.88
N ILE A 237 -17.95 15.58 8.99
CA ILE A 237 -16.84 16.11 8.16
C ILE A 237 -15.77 16.86 8.97
N TYR A 238 -15.96 17.01 10.29
CA TYR A 238 -15.03 17.64 11.21
C TYR A 238 -14.39 16.63 12.19
N ASP A 239 -14.54 15.32 11.96
CA ASP A 239 -13.96 14.31 12.84
C ASP A 239 -12.43 14.26 12.73
N ARG A 240 -11.73 14.62 13.81
CA ARG A 240 -10.27 14.66 13.86
C ARG A 240 -9.65 13.40 14.47
N ASN A 241 -10.43 12.34 14.66
CA ASN A 241 -9.96 11.15 15.35
C ASN A 241 -10.72 9.88 14.92
N VAL A 242 -10.60 9.53 13.64
CA VAL A 242 -11.21 8.31 13.08
C VAL A 242 -10.17 7.21 12.94
N LYS A 243 -10.47 6.00 13.38
CA LYS A 243 -9.59 4.84 13.17
C LYS A 243 -9.86 4.16 11.84
N TYR A 244 -8.83 4.01 11.01
CA TYR A 244 -8.85 3.10 9.87
C TYR A 244 -8.20 1.77 10.24
N ARG A 245 -8.88 0.66 9.92
CA ARG A 245 -8.31 -0.67 10.17
C ARG A 245 -7.33 -1.02 9.06
N LEU A 246 -6.15 -1.50 9.42
CA LEU A 246 -5.21 -2.08 8.47
C LEU A 246 -5.70 -3.44 7.98
N VAL A 247 -5.81 -3.59 6.67
CA VAL A 247 -6.24 -4.82 6.00
C VAL A 247 -5.18 -5.26 5.01
N ASN A 248 -4.66 -6.47 5.15
CA ASN A 248 -3.63 -6.96 4.24
C ASN A 248 -4.28 -7.28 2.88
N ILE A 249 -3.76 -6.72 1.80
CA ILE A 249 -4.17 -7.01 0.42
C ILE A 249 -4.11 -8.52 0.12
N PHE A 250 -3.17 -9.23 0.75
CA PHE A 250 -2.94 -10.66 0.62
C PHE A 250 -3.52 -11.51 1.76
N GLU A 251 -4.36 -10.95 2.64
CA GLU A 251 -5.10 -11.83 3.55
C GLU A 251 -5.99 -12.80 2.76
N ASN A 252 -6.28 -13.96 3.31
CA ASN A 252 -7.06 -14.98 2.62
C ASN A 252 -8.45 -14.45 2.22
N GLY A 253 -8.76 -14.50 0.92
CA GLY A 253 -9.97 -13.93 0.34
C GLY A 253 -9.92 -12.41 0.13
N GLY A 254 -8.80 -11.77 0.45
CA GLY A 254 -8.55 -10.34 0.35
C GLY A 254 -8.41 -9.86 -1.09
N MET A 255 -8.04 -8.58 -1.24
CA MET A 255 -8.11 -7.86 -2.52
C MET A 255 -7.33 -8.56 -3.64
N TRP A 256 -6.15 -9.12 -3.35
CA TRP A 256 -5.34 -9.82 -4.34
C TRP A 256 -5.99 -11.12 -4.82
N ASP A 257 -6.60 -11.90 -3.91
CA ASP A 257 -7.32 -13.13 -4.26
C ASP A 257 -8.54 -12.82 -5.13
N GLN A 258 -9.16 -11.66 -4.91
CA GLN A 258 -10.30 -11.20 -5.70
C GLN A 258 -9.93 -10.60 -7.06
N ARG A 259 -8.64 -10.49 -7.44
CA ARG A 259 -8.26 -9.82 -8.69
C ARG A 259 -8.94 -10.41 -9.94
N PHE A 260 -9.29 -11.70 -9.95
CA PHE A 260 -10.01 -12.32 -11.07
C PHE A 260 -11.54 -12.33 -10.92
N ASN A 261 -12.09 -11.76 -9.84
CA ASN A 261 -13.52 -11.60 -9.65
C ASN A 261 -14.02 -10.48 -10.58
N THR A 262 -14.77 -10.85 -11.61
CA THR A 262 -15.23 -9.91 -12.65
C THR A 262 -16.35 -8.98 -12.21
N ASN A 263 -16.95 -9.19 -11.02
CA ASN A 263 -17.86 -8.21 -10.42
C ASN A 263 -17.10 -7.10 -9.70
N LEU A 264 -15.88 -7.39 -9.23
CA LEU A 264 -15.04 -6.44 -8.50
C LEU A 264 -14.03 -5.76 -9.42
N PHE A 265 -13.34 -6.52 -10.27
CA PHE A 265 -12.26 -6.03 -11.12
C PHE A 265 -12.55 -6.19 -12.61
N SER A 266 -12.10 -5.21 -13.38
CA SER A 266 -11.94 -5.24 -14.83
C SER A 266 -10.50 -5.58 -15.17
N ASN A 267 -10.30 -6.55 -16.08
CA ASN A 267 -8.98 -7.03 -16.53
C ASN A 267 -8.00 -7.36 -15.39
N ALA A 268 -8.54 -7.73 -14.23
CA ALA A 268 -7.81 -8.01 -12.99
C ALA A 268 -6.93 -6.89 -12.44
N LYS A 269 -7.20 -5.64 -12.82
CA LYS A 269 -6.27 -4.52 -12.61
C LYS A 269 -6.93 -3.24 -12.11
N SER A 270 -8.18 -3.00 -12.49
CA SER A 270 -8.94 -1.80 -12.12
C SER A 270 -10.31 -2.21 -11.60
N PHE A 271 -10.90 -1.47 -10.66
CA PHE A 271 -12.25 -1.77 -10.18
C PHE A 271 -13.25 -1.66 -11.33
N GLN A 272 -14.30 -2.49 -11.28
CA GLN A 272 -15.46 -2.32 -12.14
C GLN A 272 -16.15 -0.99 -11.83
N LYS A 273 -16.95 -0.49 -12.78
CA LYS A 273 -17.75 0.72 -12.59
C LYS A 273 -19.05 0.64 -13.40
N SER A 274 -20.07 1.33 -12.93
CA SER A 274 -21.33 1.62 -13.61
C SER A 274 -21.50 3.12 -13.89
N TYR A 275 -20.75 3.97 -13.19
CA TYR A 275 -20.80 5.42 -13.30
C TYR A 275 -19.46 6.03 -13.73
N GLY A 276 -19.54 7.08 -14.54
CA GLY A 276 -18.40 7.88 -14.98
C GLY A 276 -17.47 7.21 -15.99
N ASN A 277 -16.40 7.94 -16.38
CA ASN A 277 -15.53 7.57 -17.49
C ASN A 277 -14.08 7.25 -17.09
N GLY A 278 -13.57 7.76 -15.97
CA GLY A 278 -12.24 7.40 -15.43
C GLY A 278 -12.24 6.06 -14.69
N SER A 279 -11.09 5.57 -14.22
CA SER A 279 -10.98 4.19 -13.69
C SER A 279 -10.12 4.12 -12.44
N ALA A 280 -10.65 3.52 -11.38
CA ALA A 280 -9.90 3.24 -10.16
C ALA A 280 -8.95 2.04 -10.35
N ASN A 281 -7.64 2.27 -10.33
CA ASN A 281 -6.63 1.23 -10.46
C ASN A 281 -6.30 0.59 -9.10
N ALA A 282 -6.02 -0.71 -9.10
CA ALA A 282 -5.41 -1.37 -7.94
C ALA A 282 -3.91 -1.01 -7.86
N PRO A 283 -3.24 -1.24 -6.71
CA PRO A 283 -1.82 -0.89 -6.56
C PRO A 283 -0.89 -1.53 -7.60
N TRP A 284 -1.26 -2.72 -8.08
CA TRP A 284 -0.53 -3.44 -9.13
C TRP A 284 -0.87 -2.98 -10.56
N ASN A 285 -1.57 -1.86 -10.71
CA ASN A 285 -1.82 -1.19 -11.98
C ASN A 285 -1.69 0.35 -11.89
N TRP A 286 -1.30 0.91 -10.75
CA TRP A 286 -0.91 2.32 -10.66
C TRP A 286 0.36 2.57 -11.47
N ASP A 287 0.46 3.73 -12.09
CA ASP A 287 1.58 4.13 -12.92
C ASP A 287 1.83 5.63 -12.76
N ASP A 288 3.09 6.03 -12.91
CA ASP A 288 3.43 7.43 -13.11
C ASP A 288 3.51 7.68 -14.61
N LYS A 289 2.62 8.53 -15.12
CA LYS A 289 2.45 8.73 -16.57
C LYS A 289 3.72 9.20 -17.28
N ASN A 290 4.70 9.75 -16.55
CA ASN A 290 5.89 10.36 -17.14
C ASN A 290 7.23 10.03 -16.45
N ASP A 291 7.29 9.01 -15.60
CA ASP A 291 8.55 8.56 -14.96
C ASP A 291 9.48 7.77 -15.90
N GLY A 292 9.05 7.63 -17.16
CA GLY A 292 9.87 7.07 -18.22
C GLY A 292 9.79 5.56 -18.28
N GLY A 293 8.66 5.03 -18.77
CA GLY A 293 8.53 3.61 -19.11
C GLY A 293 9.62 3.00 -20.02
N ASN A 294 10.42 3.84 -20.69
CA ASN A 294 11.65 3.41 -21.36
C ASN A 294 12.74 2.88 -20.41
N GLN A 295 12.70 3.26 -19.13
CA GLN A 295 13.53 2.77 -18.03
C GLN A 295 12.95 1.50 -17.38
N GLY A 296 11.82 0.99 -17.89
CA GLY A 296 11.15 -0.20 -17.35
C GLY A 296 10.29 0.07 -16.10
N LEU A 297 10.03 1.34 -15.79
CA LEU A 297 9.00 1.75 -14.83
C LEU A 297 7.65 1.64 -15.52
N LEU A 298 6.94 0.54 -15.23
CA LEU A 298 5.67 0.19 -15.88
C LEU A 298 4.57 0.17 -14.83
N ALA A 299 3.32 0.34 -15.27
CA ALA A 299 2.13 0.16 -14.45
C ALA A 299 2.22 -1.06 -13.52
N GLY A 300 2.04 -0.81 -12.23
CA GLY A 300 2.18 -1.77 -11.14
C GLY A 300 3.59 -1.89 -10.57
N GLY A 301 4.58 -1.16 -11.09
CA GLY A 301 5.98 -1.18 -10.63
C GLY A 301 6.11 -0.86 -9.14
N ILE A 302 5.28 0.06 -8.64
CA ILE A 302 5.19 0.41 -7.21
C ILE A 302 4.80 -0.78 -6.32
N ALA A 303 4.11 -1.79 -6.85
CA ALA A 303 3.70 -2.99 -6.13
C ALA A 303 4.61 -4.20 -6.42
N TYR A 304 4.82 -4.53 -7.70
CA TYR A 304 5.61 -5.71 -8.09
C TYR A 304 7.11 -5.50 -7.86
N TYR A 305 7.60 -4.30 -8.16
CA TYR A 305 9.03 -4.00 -8.20
C TYR A 305 9.41 -2.72 -7.44
N PRO A 306 8.95 -2.52 -6.19
CA PRO A 306 9.16 -1.27 -5.47
C PRO A 306 10.63 -0.94 -5.23
N ALA A 307 11.52 -1.94 -5.12
CA ALA A 307 12.94 -1.68 -4.99
C ALA A 307 13.55 -1.11 -6.28
N HIS A 308 13.05 -1.48 -7.46
CA HIS A 308 13.49 -0.89 -8.71
C HIS A 308 13.00 0.56 -8.82
N LEU A 309 11.70 0.79 -8.59
CA LEU A 309 11.13 2.13 -8.61
C LEU A 309 11.86 3.08 -7.66
N VAL A 310 12.16 2.64 -6.44
CA VAL A 310 12.86 3.47 -5.44
C VAL A 310 14.30 3.77 -5.83
N ASP A 311 15.01 2.85 -6.49
CA ASP A 311 16.38 3.08 -6.99
C ASP A 311 16.41 4.12 -8.11
N GLU A 312 15.37 4.15 -8.94
CA GLU A 312 15.22 5.15 -9.99
C GLU A 312 14.81 6.52 -9.39
N TYR A 313 13.88 6.55 -8.43
CA TYR A 313 13.38 7.81 -7.88
C TYR A 313 14.37 8.48 -6.90
N PHE A 314 15.18 7.69 -6.18
CA PHE A 314 16.00 8.21 -5.09
C PHE A 314 17.45 7.72 -5.15
N ASN A 315 18.37 8.67 -4.98
CA ASN A 315 19.74 8.39 -4.60
C ASN A 315 19.90 8.42 -3.06
N GLY A 316 21.08 8.06 -2.55
CA GLY A 316 21.39 8.15 -1.12
C GLY A 316 20.80 7.03 -0.25
N LEU A 317 20.34 5.94 -0.87
CA LEU A 317 19.75 4.77 -0.19
C LEU A 317 20.75 4.02 0.73
N GLY A 318 22.05 4.21 0.51
CA GLY A 318 23.12 3.48 1.20
C GLY A 318 23.22 2.05 0.69
N SER A 319 23.39 1.07 1.58
CA SER A 319 23.32 -0.35 1.20
C SER A 319 21.90 -0.70 0.74
N PHE A 320 21.70 -0.80 -0.56
CA PHE A 320 20.39 -1.00 -1.18
C PHE A 320 20.38 -2.30 -2.00
N SER A 321 19.37 -3.13 -1.78
CA SER A 321 19.20 -4.42 -2.47
C SER A 321 17.91 -4.38 -3.26
N LYS A 322 17.99 -4.78 -4.54
CA LYS A 322 16.83 -5.03 -5.41
C LYS A 322 16.40 -6.50 -5.44
N THR A 323 17.07 -7.36 -4.67
CA THR A 323 16.72 -8.78 -4.56
C THR A 323 15.72 -8.98 -3.43
N TYR A 324 14.53 -9.46 -3.78
CA TYR A 324 13.45 -9.70 -2.83
C TYR A 324 13.69 -10.99 -2.03
N VAL A 325 13.45 -10.90 -0.72
CA VAL A 325 13.37 -12.03 0.20
C VAL A 325 11.94 -12.34 0.61
N TYR A 326 11.01 -11.40 0.40
CA TYR A 326 9.58 -11.60 0.50
C TYR A 326 8.89 -10.66 -0.50
N ASN A 327 8.12 -11.21 -1.44
CA ASN A 327 7.35 -10.45 -2.41
C ASN A 327 6.15 -11.30 -2.88
N PRO A 328 4.99 -11.15 -2.22
CA PRO A 328 3.83 -11.98 -2.50
C PRO A 328 3.22 -11.71 -3.89
N TYR A 329 3.50 -10.55 -4.51
CA TYR A 329 3.10 -10.30 -5.90
C TYR A 329 3.85 -11.19 -6.91
N LEU A 330 5.06 -11.64 -6.55
CA LEU A 330 5.92 -12.50 -7.36
C LEU A 330 5.96 -13.96 -6.85
N GLY A 331 5.21 -14.28 -5.81
CA GLY A 331 5.23 -15.62 -5.18
C GLY A 331 6.52 -15.93 -4.42
N ILE A 332 7.22 -14.91 -3.93
CA ILE A 332 8.41 -15.07 -3.08
C ILE A 332 7.93 -15.01 -1.62
N GLU A 333 8.10 -16.10 -0.88
CA GLU A 333 7.65 -16.28 0.51
C GLU A 333 8.80 -16.53 1.49
#